data_AF-A0A3E2TV38-F1
#
_entry.id   AF-A0A3E2TV38-F1
#
_cell.length_a   1.000
_cell.length_b   1.000
_cell.length_c   1.000
_cell.angle_alpha   90.00
_cell.angle_beta   90.00
_cell.angle_gamma   90.00
#
_symmetry.space_group_name_H-M   'P 1'
#
loop_
_entity.id
_entity.type
_entity.pdbx_description
1 polymer ?
#
loop_
_entity_poly.entity_id
_entity_poly.type
_entity_poly.pdbx_seq_one_letter_code
_entity_poly.pdbx_strand_id
1 'polypeptide(L)'
;MTKKAAALLLAASLAVSVCAMPVFATGTSLPGSKGSGPSMTEVKYVVTEAYEWTVPALIDFGKDAGVNEKREVNTTLDKDGTNTPSTGTDGTAPKVIVTKNVISGKFLKITLEPAGGSTDFSVKNDEGVELKYTVTLTDTTIGSDVKTLNRKIGTTGTEKTILAVPAGTNTAEAKLKFELSTATTGTSEKAGTYTGNVQFTASIAT
;
A
#
# COMPACT_ATOMS: atom_id res chain seq x y z
N MET A 1 94.04 -4.96 35.94
CA MET A 1 94.03 -3.88 34.93
C MET A 1 92.84 -4.15 34.00
N THR A 2 91.74 -3.41 34.14
CA THR A 2 91.21 -2.43 33.14
C THR A 2 90.98 -3.06 31.75
N LYS A 3 89.81 -3.05 31.09
CA LYS A 3 88.73 -2.05 30.98
C LYS A 3 87.57 -2.64 30.13
N LYS A 4 86.33 -2.25 30.48
CA LYS A 4 85.23 -1.70 29.62
C LYS A 4 84.60 -2.61 28.55
N ALA A 5 83.30 -2.96 28.72
CA ALA A 5 82.11 -2.32 28.12
C ALA A 5 81.87 -2.80 26.66
N ALA A 6 80.70 -3.32 26.29
CA ALA A 6 79.44 -2.58 26.26
C ALA A 6 78.21 -3.50 26.37
N ALA A 7 77.20 -3.01 27.08
CA ALA A 7 75.86 -3.55 27.09
C ALA A 7 75.15 -3.22 25.77
N LEU A 8 74.49 -4.21 25.17
CA LEU A 8 73.50 -3.99 24.12
C LEU A 8 72.13 -4.43 24.68
N LEU A 9 71.47 -3.51 25.39
CA LEU A 9 70.04 -3.63 25.68
C LEU A 9 69.29 -3.30 24.38
N LEU A 10 68.69 -4.31 23.76
CA LEU A 10 67.69 -4.10 22.72
C LEU A 10 66.34 -3.81 23.39
N ALA A 11 66.14 -2.56 23.83
CA ALA A 11 64.82 -2.06 24.20
C ALA A 11 64.11 -1.59 22.93
N ALA A 12 63.45 -2.50 22.23
CA ALA A 12 62.46 -2.15 21.22
C ALA A 12 61.09 -2.12 21.91
N SER A 13 60.61 -0.90 22.14
CA SER A 13 59.28 -0.55 22.62
C SER A 13 58.18 -1.35 21.92
N LEU A 14 57.36 -2.06 22.69
CA LEU A 14 56.01 -2.43 22.24
C LEU A 14 55.23 -1.12 22.05
N ALA A 15 55.10 -0.68 20.80
CA ALA A 15 54.12 0.34 20.45
C ALA A 15 52.74 -0.27 20.73
N VAL A 16 52.19 0.03 21.91
CA VAL A 16 50.76 -0.13 22.14
C VAL A 16 50.10 0.88 21.20
N SER A 17 49.75 0.43 20.01
CA SER A 17 48.81 1.13 19.14
C SER A 17 47.50 1.13 19.89
N VAL A 18 47.29 2.17 20.70
CA VAL A 18 45.99 2.47 21.27
C VAL A 18 45.14 2.88 20.08
N CYS A 19 44.49 1.90 19.45
CA CYS A 19 43.39 2.19 18.53
C CYS A 19 42.36 2.90 19.41
N ALA A 20 42.35 4.24 19.36
CA ALA A 20 41.39 5.03 20.09
C ALA A 20 40.01 4.57 19.63
N MET A 21 39.33 3.79 20.47
CA MET A 21 37.93 3.45 20.24
C MET A 21 37.17 4.78 20.22
N PRO A 22 36.36 5.08 19.19
CA PRO A 22 35.59 6.30 19.18
C PRO A 22 34.62 6.28 20.38
N VAL A 23 34.86 7.18 21.33
CA VAL A 23 33.95 7.45 22.45
C VAL A 23 32.84 8.35 21.89
N PHE A 24 31.64 7.81 21.74
CA PHE A 24 30.46 8.62 21.43
C PHE A 24 30.07 9.41 22.68
N ALA A 25 30.20 10.74 22.64
CA ALA A 25 29.89 11.58 23.79
C ALA A 25 28.38 11.79 23.97
N THR A 26 27.96 11.96 25.21
CA THR A 26 26.59 12.28 25.64
C THR A 26 26.34 13.79 25.77
N GLY A 27 27.32 14.65 25.43
CA GLY A 27 27.27 16.11 25.55
C GLY A 27 26.99 16.83 24.23
N THR A 28 26.54 18.09 24.29
CA THR A 28 26.20 18.93 23.12
C THR A 28 27.41 19.43 22.31
N SER A 29 28.64 19.20 22.81
CA SER A 29 29.88 19.51 22.12
C SER A 29 30.94 18.45 22.40
N LEU A 30 31.76 18.18 21.39
CA LEU A 30 32.88 17.25 21.46
C LEU A 30 34.18 18.04 21.61
N PRO A 31 34.98 17.82 22.67
CA PRO A 31 36.28 18.45 22.80
C PRO A 31 37.26 17.89 21.75
N GLY A 32 37.94 18.77 21.01
CA GLY A 32 39.05 18.36 20.15
C GLY A 32 40.29 17.98 20.97
N SER A 33 40.96 16.87 20.63
CA SER A 33 42.21 16.45 21.28
C SER A 33 43.40 16.56 20.34
N LYS A 34 44.63 16.70 20.89
CA LYS A 34 45.90 16.71 20.12
C LYS A 34 46.33 15.32 19.60
N GLY A 35 45.54 14.28 19.84
CA GLY A 35 45.80 12.91 19.35
C GLY A 35 45.33 12.76 17.91
N SER A 36 46.17 12.16 17.05
CA SER A 36 45.90 11.99 15.62
C SER A 36 44.66 11.11 15.38
N GLY A 37 43.56 11.76 14.96
CA GLY A 37 42.33 11.14 14.50
C GLY A 37 41.24 12.19 14.27
N PRO A 38 40.36 12.05 13.26
CA PRO A 38 39.27 13.00 13.03
C PRO A 38 38.23 12.95 14.16
N SER A 39 37.71 14.11 14.56
CA SER A 39 36.51 14.20 15.42
C SER A 39 35.24 13.90 14.62
N MET A 40 34.31 13.13 15.19
CA MET A 40 33.05 12.73 14.53
C MET A 40 31.84 13.34 15.23
N THR A 41 31.01 14.11 14.52
CA THR A 41 29.75 14.68 15.04
C THR A 41 28.57 13.81 14.61
N GLU A 42 27.63 13.52 15.51
CA GLU A 42 26.38 12.84 15.16
C GLU A 42 25.46 13.79 14.37
N VAL A 43 24.97 13.35 13.22
CA VAL A 43 23.95 14.05 12.42
C VAL A 43 22.67 13.23 12.45
N LYS A 44 21.56 13.82 12.90
CA LYS A 44 20.29 13.13 13.14
C LYS A 44 19.17 13.69 12.26
N TYR A 45 18.45 12.80 11.57
CA TYR A 45 17.21 13.07 10.87
C TYR A 45 16.22 11.94 11.18
N VAL A 46 14.97 12.28 11.47
CA VAL A 46 13.92 11.30 11.83
C VAL A 46 12.76 11.44 10.87
N VAL A 47 12.37 10.32 10.25
CA VAL A 47 11.17 10.20 9.43
C VAL A 47 10.18 9.30 10.17
N THR A 48 8.94 9.75 10.29
CA THR A 48 7.86 8.97 10.89
C THR A 48 7.05 8.29 9.80
N GLU A 49 6.67 7.03 10.02
CA GLU A 49 5.82 6.29 9.09
C GLU A 49 4.42 6.90 9.02
N ALA A 50 3.91 7.06 7.80
CA ALA A 50 2.56 7.50 7.52
C ALA A 50 2.19 7.17 6.07
N TYR A 51 0.95 6.72 5.87
CA TYR A 51 0.37 6.55 4.55
C TYR A 51 -1.06 7.13 4.52
N GLU A 52 -1.44 7.62 3.35
CA GLU A 52 -2.76 8.21 3.08
C GLU A 52 -3.30 7.63 1.78
N TRP A 53 -4.58 7.26 1.81
CA TRP A 53 -5.24 6.58 0.71
C TRP A 53 -6.75 6.79 0.74
N THR A 54 -7.41 6.60 -0.40
CA THR A 54 -8.85 6.76 -0.57
C THR A 54 -9.43 5.66 -1.41
N VAL A 55 -10.72 5.38 -1.22
CA VAL A 55 -11.51 4.39 -1.94
C VAL A 55 -12.84 5.01 -2.38
N PRO A 56 -13.50 4.46 -3.40
CA PRO A 56 -14.85 4.88 -3.74
C PRO A 56 -15.80 4.66 -2.56
N ALA A 57 -16.57 5.70 -2.21
CA ALA A 57 -17.56 5.64 -1.14
C ALA A 57 -18.86 4.94 -1.56
N LEU A 58 -19.17 4.97 -2.86
CA LEU A 58 -20.37 4.39 -3.44
C LEU A 58 -20.04 3.81 -4.82
N ILE A 59 -20.59 2.62 -5.08
CA ILE A 59 -20.69 2.02 -6.41
C ILE A 59 -22.19 1.94 -6.71
N ASP A 60 -22.64 2.68 -7.73
CA ASP A 60 -24.06 2.80 -8.04
C ASP A 60 -24.38 2.09 -9.36
N PHE A 61 -24.96 0.90 -9.26
CA PHE A 61 -25.39 0.10 -10.42
C PHE A 61 -26.67 0.64 -11.08
N GLY A 62 -27.23 1.75 -10.58
CA GLY A 62 -28.46 2.33 -11.09
C GLY A 62 -29.69 1.52 -10.67
N LYS A 63 -30.71 1.53 -11.55
CA LYS A 63 -32.04 0.97 -11.25
C LYS A 63 -32.70 0.39 -12.50
N ASP A 64 -33.71 -0.44 -12.27
CA ASP A 64 -34.68 -0.94 -13.25
C ASP A 64 -34.01 -1.50 -14.52
N ALA A 65 -33.13 -2.48 -14.37
CA ALA A 65 -32.42 -3.04 -15.52
C ALA A 65 -33.27 -4.00 -16.32
N GLY A 66 -34.19 -4.70 -15.68
CA GLY A 66 -34.83 -5.87 -16.25
C GLY A 66 -34.04 -7.15 -15.96
N VAL A 67 -34.67 -8.28 -16.28
CA VAL A 67 -34.09 -9.62 -16.10
C VAL A 67 -33.05 -9.91 -17.19
N ASN A 68 -32.02 -10.70 -16.85
CA ASN A 68 -30.93 -11.08 -17.76
C ASN A 68 -30.08 -9.91 -18.30
N GLU A 69 -29.99 -8.83 -17.52
CA GLU A 69 -29.23 -7.64 -17.89
C GLU A 69 -27.96 -7.50 -17.06
N LYS A 70 -27.07 -6.62 -17.51
CA LYS A 70 -25.82 -6.28 -16.84
C LYS A 70 -25.73 -4.79 -16.54
N ARG A 71 -25.11 -4.47 -15.41
CA ARG A 71 -24.78 -3.10 -15.03
C ARG A 71 -23.31 -3.01 -14.67
N GLU A 72 -22.59 -2.11 -15.34
CA GLU A 72 -21.17 -1.87 -15.08
C GLU A 72 -20.93 -0.50 -14.47
N VAL A 73 -20.00 -0.45 -13.51
CA VAL A 73 -19.46 0.78 -12.93
C VAL A 73 -17.93 0.70 -13.01
N ASN A 74 -17.32 1.67 -13.68
CA ASN A 74 -15.88 1.78 -13.83
C ASN A 74 -15.34 2.86 -12.90
N THR A 75 -14.33 2.53 -12.09
CA THR A 75 -13.72 3.50 -11.18
C THR A 75 -12.66 4.33 -11.92
N THR A 76 -13.09 5.36 -12.64
CA THR A 76 -12.24 6.18 -13.51
C THR A 76 -12.02 7.60 -13.00
N LEU A 77 -12.78 8.02 -11.99
CA LEU A 77 -12.77 9.38 -11.48
C LEU A 77 -11.66 9.59 -10.44
N ASP A 78 -11.24 10.84 -10.27
CA ASP A 78 -10.39 11.24 -9.14
C ASP A 78 -11.20 11.27 -7.82
N LYS A 79 -10.49 11.51 -6.70
CA LYS A 79 -11.03 11.44 -5.33
C LYS A 79 -12.38 12.16 -5.14
N ASP A 80 -12.52 13.34 -5.76
CA ASP A 80 -13.69 14.21 -5.60
C ASP A 80 -14.60 14.22 -6.85
N GLY A 81 -14.44 13.25 -7.74
CA GLY A 81 -15.27 13.11 -8.92
C GLY A 81 -16.70 12.69 -8.59
N THR A 82 -17.66 13.21 -9.35
CA THR A 82 -19.08 12.91 -9.18
C THR A 82 -19.43 11.56 -9.81
N ASN A 83 -19.98 10.64 -9.00
CA ASN A 83 -20.48 9.36 -9.47
C ASN A 83 -21.60 9.53 -10.52
N THR A 84 -21.58 8.68 -11.55
CA THR A 84 -22.71 8.47 -12.45
C THR A 84 -23.28 7.07 -12.21
N PRO A 85 -24.57 6.93 -11.86
CA PRO A 85 -25.22 5.62 -11.79
C PRO A 85 -25.21 4.91 -13.14
N SER A 86 -24.99 3.60 -13.15
CA SER A 86 -24.99 2.84 -14.39
C SER A 86 -26.37 2.81 -15.05
N THR A 87 -26.44 3.07 -16.35
CA THR A 87 -27.59 2.77 -17.23
C THR A 87 -27.34 1.55 -18.12
N GLY A 88 -26.13 0.99 -18.07
CA GLY A 88 -25.70 -0.23 -18.76
C GLY A 88 -24.21 -0.45 -18.53
N THR A 89 -23.35 0.26 -19.27
CA THR A 89 -21.88 0.14 -19.18
C THR A 89 -21.16 1.46 -18.85
N ASP A 90 -21.92 2.47 -18.45
CA ASP A 90 -21.53 3.89 -18.37
C ASP A 90 -21.40 4.40 -16.92
N GLY A 91 -21.60 3.54 -15.92
CA GLY A 91 -21.47 3.92 -14.52
C GLY A 91 -20.03 4.32 -14.18
N THR A 92 -19.88 5.33 -13.32
CA THR A 92 -18.56 5.85 -12.90
C THR A 92 -18.46 6.07 -11.40
N ALA A 93 -17.26 5.88 -10.86
CA ALA A 93 -16.93 6.16 -9.46
C ALA A 93 -15.45 6.58 -9.31
N PRO A 94 -15.04 7.16 -8.17
CA PRO A 94 -13.64 7.40 -7.83
C PRO A 94 -12.80 6.12 -7.81
N LYS A 95 -11.58 6.19 -8.33
CA LYS A 95 -10.57 5.14 -8.25
C LYS A 95 -9.99 5.02 -6.84
N VAL A 96 -9.27 3.93 -6.57
CA VAL A 96 -8.46 3.81 -5.35
C VAL A 96 -7.19 4.61 -5.55
N ILE A 97 -6.85 5.49 -4.61
CA ILE A 97 -5.70 6.41 -4.72
C ILE A 97 -4.87 6.31 -3.45
N VAL A 98 -3.55 6.19 -3.58
CA VAL A 98 -2.56 6.41 -2.53
C VAL A 98 -1.88 7.74 -2.82
N THR A 99 -1.94 8.67 -1.87
CA THR A 99 -1.33 10.02 -2.00
C THR A 99 -0.07 10.16 -1.17
N LYS A 100 0.13 9.28 -0.19
CA LYS A 100 1.29 9.26 0.68
C LYS A 100 1.64 7.83 1.06
N ASN A 101 2.93 7.49 0.98
CA ASN A 101 3.44 6.18 1.35
C ASN A 101 4.86 6.31 1.90
N VAL A 102 4.95 6.76 3.16
CA VAL A 102 6.18 6.83 3.92
C VAL A 102 6.17 5.65 4.90
N ILE A 103 6.84 4.56 4.54
CA ILE A 103 6.82 3.30 5.31
C ILE A 103 8.23 2.73 5.45
N SER A 104 8.48 1.96 6.51
CA SER A 104 9.74 1.21 6.68
C SER A 104 9.70 -0.21 6.09
N GLY A 105 8.51 -0.75 5.82
CA GLY A 105 8.32 -2.07 5.22
C GLY A 105 8.66 -2.12 3.73
N LYS A 106 8.43 -3.25 3.07
CA LYS A 106 8.69 -3.36 1.62
C LYS A 106 7.57 -2.75 0.80
N PHE A 107 6.31 -2.98 1.18
CA PHE A 107 5.16 -2.53 0.42
C PHE A 107 4.02 -2.04 1.31
N LEU A 108 3.33 -0.99 0.88
CA LEU A 108 1.96 -0.71 1.30
C LEU A 108 1.03 -1.56 0.41
N LYS A 109 0.40 -2.55 1.01
CA LYS A 109 -0.51 -3.47 0.34
C LYS A 109 -1.96 -3.02 0.58
N ILE A 110 -2.70 -2.82 -0.51
CA ILE A 110 -4.15 -2.60 -0.46
C ILE A 110 -4.85 -3.83 -1.04
N THR A 111 -5.78 -4.38 -0.28
CA THR A 111 -6.62 -5.51 -0.67
C THR A 111 -8.08 -5.11 -0.76
N LEU A 112 -8.84 -5.84 -1.58
CA LEU A 112 -10.29 -5.74 -1.73
C LEU A 112 -10.92 -7.12 -1.55
N GLU A 113 -11.97 -7.19 -0.76
CA GLU A 113 -12.78 -8.40 -0.56
C GLU A 113 -14.25 -8.07 -0.25
N PRO A 114 -15.17 -9.04 -0.33
CA PRO A 114 -16.52 -8.85 0.18
C PRO A 114 -16.51 -8.55 1.68
N ALA A 115 -17.35 -7.61 2.12
CA ALA A 115 -17.44 -7.30 3.55
C ALA A 115 -18.14 -8.44 4.33
N GLY A 116 -17.88 -8.50 5.64
CA GLY A 116 -18.60 -9.39 6.56
C GLY A 116 -18.27 -10.89 6.41
N GLY A 117 -17.16 -11.24 5.74
CA GLY A 117 -16.73 -12.63 5.56
C GLY A 117 -17.49 -13.39 4.48
N SER A 118 -18.22 -12.70 3.61
CA SER A 118 -18.88 -13.32 2.44
C SER A 118 -17.84 -13.92 1.49
N THR A 119 -18.18 -15.05 0.87
CA THR A 119 -17.34 -15.71 -0.15
C THR A 119 -17.49 -15.10 -1.54
N ASP A 120 -18.57 -14.34 -1.75
CA ASP A 120 -18.93 -13.70 -3.01
C ASP A 120 -19.22 -12.21 -2.83
N PHE A 121 -18.99 -11.46 -3.90
CA PHE A 121 -19.43 -10.07 -4.03
C PHE A 121 -20.91 -10.03 -4.41
N SER A 122 -21.74 -9.48 -3.52
CA SER A 122 -23.18 -9.43 -3.73
C SER A 122 -23.86 -8.24 -3.06
N VAL A 123 -25.08 -7.97 -3.52
CA VAL A 123 -26.03 -7.04 -2.92
C VAL A 123 -27.33 -7.77 -2.60
N LYS A 124 -28.00 -7.40 -1.53
CA LYS A 124 -29.25 -8.02 -1.06
C LYS A 124 -30.33 -6.98 -0.83
N ASN A 125 -31.58 -7.34 -1.10
CA ASN A 125 -32.73 -6.57 -0.67
C ASN A 125 -33.25 -7.06 0.69
N ASP A 126 -34.22 -6.35 1.26
CA ASP A 126 -34.82 -6.66 2.57
C ASP A 126 -35.56 -8.01 2.61
N GLU A 127 -35.90 -8.56 1.45
CA GLU A 127 -36.52 -9.89 1.31
C GLU A 127 -35.48 -11.02 1.19
N GLY A 128 -34.19 -10.69 1.25
CA GLY A 128 -33.08 -11.65 1.17
C GLY A 128 -32.75 -12.14 -0.24
N VAL A 129 -33.33 -11.51 -1.29
CA VAL A 129 -32.94 -11.78 -2.68
C VAL A 129 -31.55 -11.20 -2.91
N GLU A 130 -30.66 -12.04 -3.43
CA GLU A 130 -29.26 -11.72 -3.64
C GLU A 130 -28.93 -11.61 -5.13
N LEU A 131 -28.25 -10.53 -5.51
CA LEU A 131 -27.65 -10.36 -6.83
C LEU A 131 -26.13 -10.34 -6.69
N LYS A 132 -25.45 -11.10 -7.56
CA LYS A 132 -23.98 -11.19 -7.55
C LYS A 132 -23.38 -10.21 -8.55
N TYR A 133 -22.22 -9.67 -8.20
CA TYR A 133 -21.39 -8.91 -9.11
C TYR A 133 -19.96 -9.43 -9.11
N THR A 134 -19.19 -9.05 -10.12
CA THR A 134 -17.75 -9.30 -10.17
C THR A 134 -16.98 -8.00 -10.09
N VAL A 135 -15.74 -8.09 -9.61
CA VAL A 135 -14.81 -6.95 -9.60
C VAL A 135 -13.57 -7.34 -10.38
N THR A 136 -13.12 -6.47 -11.28
CA THR A 136 -11.95 -6.67 -12.12
C THR A 136 -11.00 -5.49 -11.95
N LEU A 137 -9.73 -5.76 -11.69
CA LEU A 137 -8.67 -4.76 -11.75
C LEU A 137 -8.29 -4.53 -13.22
N THR A 138 -8.56 -3.31 -13.70
CA THR A 138 -8.36 -2.93 -15.10
C THR A 138 -7.05 -2.19 -15.29
N ASP A 139 -6.66 -1.32 -14.37
CA ASP A 139 -5.40 -0.60 -14.48
C ASP A 139 -4.80 -0.33 -13.11
N THR A 140 -3.47 -0.25 -13.05
CA THR A 140 -2.73 0.29 -11.92
C THR A 140 -1.69 1.27 -12.39
N THR A 141 -1.52 2.35 -11.65
CA THR A 141 -0.38 3.28 -11.78
C THR A 141 0.40 3.24 -10.46
N ILE A 142 1.70 2.99 -10.48
CA ILE A 142 2.56 3.01 -9.29
C ILE A 142 3.76 3.90 -9.61
N GLY A 143 3.82 5.09 -9.01
CA GLY A 143 4.75 6.13 -9.47
C GLY A 143 4.50 6.45 -10.95
N SER A 144 5.51 6.23 -11.79
CA SER A 144 5.43 6.42 -13.25
C SER A 144 5.03 5.15 -14.02
N ASP A 145 4.95 4.00 -13.35
CA ASP A 145 4.68 2.72 -14.00
C ASP A 145 3.17 2.52 -14.16
N VAL A 146 2.69 2.52 -15.40
CA VAL A 146 1.29 2.23 -15.74
C VAL A 146 1.17 0.81 -16.26
N LYS A 147 0.22 0.05 -15.74
CA LYS A 147 -0.11 -1.31 -16.19
C LYS A 147 -1.59 -1.41 -16.47
N THR A 148 -1.93 -1.79 -17.70
CA THR A 148 -3.27 -2.27 -18.04
C THR A 148 -3.35 -3.77 -17.77
N LEU A 149 -4.44 -4.16 -17.16
CA LEU A 149 -4.73 -5.46 -16.60
C LEU A 149 -6.13 -5.87 -17.03
N ASN A 150 -6.46 -7.14 -16.82
CA ASN A 150 -7.83 -7.63 -16.89
C ASN A 150 -7.99 -8.76 -15.89
N ARG A 151 -7.69 -8.46 -14.63
CA ARG A 151 -7.56 -9.47 -13.58
C ARG A 151 -8.78 -9.41 -12.67
N LYS A 152 -9.58 -10.47 -12.67
CA LYS A 152 -10.66 -10.65 -11.71
C LYS A 152 -10.10 -10.64 -10.28
N ILE A 153 -10.77 -9.93 -9.39
CA ILE A 153 -10.48 -9.94 -7.96
C ILE A 153 -11.10 -11.21 -7.36
N GLY A 154 -10.24 -12.06 -6.82
CA GLY A 154 -10.65 -13.25 -6.08
C GLY A 154 -10.86 -12.93 -4.60
N THR A 155 -11.48 -13.87 -3.89
CA THR A 155 -11.78 -13.77 -2.45
C THR A 155 -10.79 -14.53 -1.57
N THR A 156 -9.66 -14.98 -2.13
CA THR A 156 -8.62 -15.70 -1.39
C THR A 156 -7.21 -15.26 -1.79
N GLY A 157 -6.25 -15.47 -0.88
CA GLY A 157 -4.82 -15.33 -1.15
C GLY A 157 -4.40 -13.98 -1.76
N THR A 158 -3.54 -14.05 -2.78
CA THR A 158 -2.98 -12.87 -3.46
C THR A 158 -3.97 -12.18 -4.39
N GLU A 159 -5.05 -12.87 -4.80
CA GLU A 159 -6.04 -12.37 -5.76
C GLU A 159 -6.83 -11.16 -5.23
N LYS A 160 -6.91 -11.01 -3.90
CA LYS A 160 -7.49 -9.85 -3.22
C LYS A 160 -6.68 -8.57 -3.41
N THR A 161 -5.39 -8.69 -3.71
CA THR A 161 -4.48 -7.53 -3.76
C THR A 161 -4.84 -6.66 -4.94
N ILE A 162 -5.04 -5.35 -4.73
CA ILE A 162 -5.26 -4.39 -5.82
C ILE A 162 -4.07 -3.46 -6.03
N LEU A 163 -3.33 -3.16 -4.96
CA LEU A 163 -2.08 -2.40 -5.01
C LEU A 163 -1.04 -3.02 -4.07
N ALA A 164 0.22 -2.98 -4.50
CA ALA A 164 1.40 -3.26 -3.69
C ALA A 164 2.43 -2.17 -3.99
N VAL A 165 2.35 -1.06 -3.25
CA VAL A 165 3.14 0.15 -3.50
C VAL A 165 4.48 0.02 -2.77
N PRO A 166 5.62 -0.02 -3.48
CA PRO A 166 6.92 -0.19 -2.84
C PRO A 166 7.27 1.02 -1.97
N ALA A 167 8.03 0.78 -0.90
CA ALA A 167 8.65 1.86 -0.14
C ALA A 167 9.50 2.77 -1.05
N GLY A 168 9.49 4.06 -0.77
CA GLY A 168 10.12 5.08 -1.63
C GLY A 168 9.26 5.52 -2.82
N THR A 169 8.08 4.94 -3.03
CA THR A 169 7.09 5.42 -4.01
C THR A 169 5.88 6.00 -3.30
N ASN A 170 5.64 7.30 -3.46
CA ASN A 170 4.61 8.03 -2.70
C ASN A 170 3.18 7.84 -3.24
N THR A 171 3.03 7.63 -4.54
CA THR A 171 1.72 7.68 -5.20
C THR A 171 1.42 6.39 -5.94
N ALA A 172 0.16 5.98 -5.89
CA ALA A 172 -0.34 4.88 -6.69
C ALA A 172 -1.86 5.00 -6.90
N GLU A 173 -2.37 4.37 -7.94
CA GLU A 173 -3.78 4.34 -8.28
C GLU A 173 -4.18 2.96 -8.78
N ALA A 174 -5.41 2.53 -8.47
CA ALA A 174 -6.00 1.33 -9.05
C ALA A 174 -7.41 1.63 -9.57
N LYS A 175 -7.64 1.23 -10.82
CA LYS A 175 -8.95 1.27 -11.49
C LYS A 175 -9.60 -0.10 -11.48
N LEU A 176 -10.86 -0.14 -11.10
CA LEU A 176 -11.68 -1.33 -10.93
C LEU A 176 -12.91 -1.22 -11.83
N LYS A 177 -13.36 -2.35 -12.37
CA LYS A 177 -14.66 -2.51 -13.00
C LYS A 177 -15.54 -3.39 -12.12
N PHE A 178 -16.69 -2.89 -11.73
CA PHE A 178 -17.74 -3.63 -11.05
C PHE A 178 -18.80 -4.02 -12.09
N GLU A 179 -19.19 -5.29 -12.16
CA GLU A 179 -20.18 -5.79 -13.12
C GLU A 179 -21.24 -6.62 -12.40
N LEU A 180 -22.43 -6.05 -12.20
CA LEU A 180 -23.60 -6.70 -11.62
C LEU A 180 -24.38 -7.44 -12.70
N SER A 181 -24.78 -8.67 -12.40
CA SER A 181 -25.75 -9.41 -13.21
C SER A 181 -27.11 -9.38 -12.51
N THR A 182 -28.15 -8.94 -13.22
CA THR A 182 -29.51 -8.99 -12.68
C THR A 182 -30.04 -10.41 -12.66
N ALA A 183 -31.22 -10.61 -12.07
CA ALA A 183 -31.83 -11.92 -11.94
C ALA A 183 -31.88 -12.63 -13.31
N THR A 184 -31.32 -13.84 -13.35
CA THR A 184 -31.25 -14.67 -14.57
C THR A 184 -32.41 -15.65 -14.69
N THR A 185 -33.32 -15.64 -13.71
CA THR A 185 -34.49 -16.52 -13.66
C THR A 185 -35.74 -15.72 -13.29
N GLY A 186 -36.89 -16.16 -13.78
CA GLY A 186 -38.17 -15.46 -13.65
C GLY A 186 -38.52 -14.58 -14.86
N THR A 187 -39.73 -14.02 -14.83
CA THR A 187 -40.26 -13.14 -15.89
C THR A 187 -40.18 -11.65 -15.55
N SER A 188 -39.75 -11.31 -14.33
CA SER A 188 -39.65 -9.93 -13.84
C SER A 188 -38.60 -9.79 -12.75
N GLU A 189 -38.01 -8.60 -12.60
CA GLU A 189 -37.15 -8.29 -11.46
C GLU A 189 -37.94 -8.28 -10.16
N LYS A 190 -37.28 -8.70 -9.08
CA LYS A 190 -37.83 -8.53 -7.75
C LYS A 190 -37.54 -7.10 -7.26
N ALA A 191 -38.59 -6.33 -7.00
CA ALA A 191 -38.49 -4.97 -6.49
C ALA A 191 -37.79 -4.91 -5.13
N GLY A 192 -37.17 -3.77 -4.84
CA GLY A 192 -36.50 -3.48 -3.57
C GLY A 192 -35.18 -2.76 -3.78
N THR A 193 -34.66 -2.17 -2.70
CA THR A 193 -33.32 -1.59 -2.70
C THR A 193 -32.30 -2.68 -2.38
N TYR A 194 -31.36 -2.92 -3.29
CA TYR A 194 -30.30 -3.90 -3.08
C TYR A 194 -29.05 -3.19 -2.56
N THR A 195 -28.56 -3.60 -1.38
CA THR A 195 -27.36 -3.02 -0.76
C THR A 195 -26.35 -4.10 -0.41
N GLY A 196 -25.08 -3.70 -0.37
CA GLY A 196 -23.96 -4.56 0.00
C GLY A 196 -22.73 -3.70 0.22
N ASN A 197 -21.70 -4.29 0.83
CA ASN A 197 -20.45 -3.59 1.09
C ASN A 197 -19.27 -4.40 0.58
N VAL A 198 -18.24 -3.69 0.14
CA VAL A 198 -16.90 -4.23 -0.07
C VAL A 198 -15.97 -3.67 0.99
N GLN A 199 -14.97 -4.45 1.36
CA GLN A 199 -13.97 -4.06 2.34
C GLN A 199 -12.63 -3.83 1.63
N PHE A 200 -12.11 -2.62 1.80
CA PHE A 200 -10.73 -2.31 1.45
C PHE A 200 -9.87 -2.29 2.71
N THR A 201 -8.69 -2.89 2.65
CA THR A 201 -7.75 -2.93 3.77
C THR A 201 -6.37 -2.52 3.30
N ALA A 202 -5.78 -1.54 3.99
CA ALA A 202 -4.39 -1.14 3.82
C ALA A 202 -3.53 -1.75 4.93
N SER A 203 -2.38 -2.32 4.57
CA SER A 203 -1.43 -2.92 5.51
C SER A 203 0.01 -2.79 5.00
N ILE A 204 0.96 -2.71 5.92
CA ILE A 204 2.38 -2.75 5.58
C ILE A 204 2.80 -4.23 5.48
N ALA A 205 3.37 -4.61 4.34
CA ALA A 205 3.94 -5.92 4.11
C ALA A 205 5.48 -5.85 4.11
N THR A 206 6.10 -6.80 4.81
CA THR A 206 7.55 -7.00 4.92
C THR A 206 8.12 -7.92 3.87
#